data_AF-A0A6G1F2K6-F1
#
_entry.id   AF-A0A6G1F2K6-F1
#
_cell.length_a   1.000
_cell.length_b   1.000
_cell.length_c   1.000
_cell.angle_alpha   90.00
_cell.angle_beta   90.00
_cell.angle_gamma   90.00
#
_symmetry.space_group_name_H-M   'P 1'
#
loop_
_entity.id
_entity.type
_entity.pdbx_description
1 polymer ?
#
loop_
_entity_poly.entity_id
_entity_poly.type
_entity_poly.pdbx_seq_one_letter_code
_entity_poly.pdbx_strand_id
1 'polypeptide(L)'
;MQTAFVNKNDYGKGEREAQWATAQRTLHGLNQSTTSSDLFNDKTGYRELSEIAEQAAKRAEVARLRELHTLKGHVESVVKLKGLDIDTIQQSYTV
;
A
#
# COMPACT_ATOMS: atom_id res chain seq x y z
N MET A 1 -3.74 55.48 -3.01
CA MET A 1 -3.17 54.18 -2.58
C MET A 1 -4.28 53.14 -2.65
N GLN A 2 -4.30 52.30 -3.68
CA GLN A 2 -5.31 51.25 -3.84
C GLN A 2 -4.68 49.94 -3.36
N THR A 3 -5.06 49.49 -2.16
CA THR A 3 -4.61 48.21 -1.61
C THR A 3 -5.41 47.09 -2.28
N ALA A 4 -4.73 46.25 -3.06
CA ALA A 4 -5.33 45.06 -3.67
C ALA A 4 -5.56 43.99 -2.60
N PHE A 5 -6.79 43.87 -2.11
CA PHE A 5 -7.20 42.77 -1.26
C PHE A 5 -7.43 41.53 -2.14
N VAL A 6 -6.44 40.64 -2.19
CA VAL A 6 -6.63 39.30 -2.76
C VAL A 6 -7.39 38.44 -1.77
N ASN A 7 -8.64 38.11 -2.11
CA ASN A 7 -9.43 37.09 -1.44
C ASN A 7 -8.86 35.70 -1.82
N LYS A 8 -7.71 35.33 -1.22
CA LYS A 8 -7.15 33.98 -1.32
C LYS A 8 -7.50 33.24 -0.03
N ASN A 9 -8.73 32.72 0.04
CA ASN A 9 -9.26 32.04 1.22
C ASN A 9 -8.43 30.84 1.70
N ASP A 10 -7.60 30.23 0.85
CA ASP A 10 -6.95 28.97 1.17
C ASP A 10 -5.41 29.02 1.23
N TYR A 11 -4.76 30.18 1.06
CA TYR A 11 -3.28 30.32 1.17
C TYR A 11 -2.46 29.21 0.47
N GLY A 12 -2.91 28.74 -0.71
CA GLY A 12 -2.24 27.67 -1.45
C GLY A 12 -2.28 26.30 -0.77
N LYS A 13 -3.19 26.06 0.18
CA LYS A 13 -3.34 24.78 0.89
C LYS A 13 -3.56 23.61 -0.07
N GLY A 14 -4.45 23.77 -1.07
CA GLY A 14 -4.68 22.72 -2.08
C GLY A 14 -3.45 22.43 -2.95
N GLU A 15 -2.67 23.46 -3.28
CA GLU A 15 -1.41 23.30 -4.03
C GLU A 15 -0.37 22.56 -3.18
N ARG A 16 -0.29 22.88 -1.88
CA ARG A 16 0.60 22.21 -0.93
C ARG A 16 0.20 20.75 -0.69
N GLU A 17 -1.09 20.46 -0.59
CA GLU A 17 -1.63 19.10 -0.47
C GLU A 17 -1.36 18.27 -1.73
N ALA A 18 -1.53 18.87 -2.91
CA ALA A 18 -1.20 18.24 -4.19
C ALA A 18 0.31 17.96 -4.32
N GLN A 19 1.16 18.88 -3.91
CA GLN A 19 2.61 18.68 -3.86
C GLN A 19 2.99 17.61 -2.83
N TRP A 20 2.34 17.57 -1.67
CA TRP A 20 2.57 16.54 -0.65
C TRP A 20 2.18 15.15 -1.15
N ALA A 21 1.02 15.00 -1.79
CA ALA A 21 0.60 13.75 -2.41
C ALA A 21 1.54 13.33 -3.55
N THR A 22 2.03 14.29 -4.35
CA THR A 22 3.01 14.04 -5.42
C THR A 22 4.34 13.57 -4.85
N ALA A 23 4.86 14.24 -3.81
CA ALA A 23 6.10 13.85 -3.15
C ALA A 23 6.00 12.49 -2.45
N GLN A 24 4.87 12.20 -1.79
CA GLN A 24 4.57 10.88 -1.22
C GLN A 24 4.56 9.79 -2.30
N ARG A 25 3.91 10.06 -3.44
CA ARG A 25 3.88 9.15 -4.58
C ARG A 25 5.29 8.89 -5.15
N THR A 26 6.11 9.94 -5.29
CA THR A 26 7.51 9.81 -5.75
C THR A 26 8.39 9.08 -4.74
N LEU A 27 8.24 9.36 -3.44
CA LEU A 27 8.99 8.71 -2.35
C LEU A 27 8.68 7.22 -2.26
N HIS A 28 7.44 6.83 -2.53
CA HIS A 28 7.01 5.43 -2.54
C HIS A 28 7.34 4.70 -3.86
N GLY A 29 8.11 5.33 -4.77
CA GLY A 29 8.55 4.71 -6.03
C GLY A 29 7.45 4.48 -7.06
N LEU A 30 6.23 4.97 -6.82
CA LEU A 30 5.11 4.80 -7.74
C LEU A 30 5.14 5.93 -8.78
N ASN A 31 6.11 5.87 -9.70
CA ASN A 31 6.10 6.75 -10.85
C ASN A 31 4.89 6.39 -11.73
N GLN A 32 3.94 7.32 -11.85
CA GLN A 32 2.86 7.16 -12.83
C GLN A 32 3.52 7.13 -14.20
N SER A 33 3.30 6.03 -14.93
CA SER A 33 3.57 5.94 -16.36
C SER A 33 2.82 7.06 -17.07
N THR A 34 3.43 8.24 -17.19
CA THR A 34 2.91 9.32 -18.00
C THR A 34 3.45 9.16 -19.40
N THR A 35 2.51 9.02 -20.34
CA THR A 35 2.60 9.37 -21.76
C THR A 35 3.39 8.42 -22.67
N SER A 36 2.82 7.26 -22.98
CA SER A 36 2.74 6.67 -24.34
C SER A 36 2.07 5.30 -24.24
N SER A 37 0.74 5.32 -24.25
CA SER A 37 -0.15 4.17 -24.02
C SER A 37 0.01 3.00 -24.99
N ASP A 38 0.81 3.11 -26.05
CA ASP A 38 0.76 2.12 -27.14
C ASP A 38 2.12 1.50 -27.54
N LEU A 39 3.23 1.86 -26.89
CA LEU A 39 4.58 1.40 -27.31
C LEU A 39 5.33 0.51 -26.30
N PHE A 40 4.85 0.37 -25.06
CA PHE A 40 5.59 -0.32 -23.98
C PHE A 40 4.89 -1.55 -23.39
N ASN A 41 3.73 -1.96 -23.91
CA ASN A 41 2.86 -2.95 -23.26
C ASN A 41 3.56 -4.31 -22.98
N ASP A 42 4.42 -4.78 -23.89
CA ASP A 42 5.10 -6.08 -23.74
C ASP A 42 6.19 -6.11 -22.65
N LYS A 43 6.86 -4.98 -22.37
CA LYS A 43 7.90 -4.92 -21.33
C LYS A 43 7.35 -4.56 -19.96
N THR A 44 6.21 -3.88 -19.91
CA THR A 44 5.53 -3.47 -18.68
C THR A 44 4.93 -4.68 -17.96
N GLY A 45 4.33 -5.64 -18.68
CA GLY A 45 3.72 -6.82 -18.07
C GLY A 45 4.69 -7.68 -17.24
N TYR A 46 5.91 -7.94 -17.75
CA TYR A 46 6.93 -8.70 -16.99
C TYR A 46 7.40 -7.96 -15.74
N ARG A 47 7.52 -6.63 -15.82
CA ARG A 47 7.89 -5.79 -14.68
C ARG A 47 6.79 -5.80 -13.61
N GLU A 48 5.54 -5.60 -14.01
CA GLU A 48 4.39 -5.64 -13.11
C GLU A 48 4.24 -7.02 -12.44
N LEU A 49 4.40 -8.10 -13.20
CA LEU A 49 4.40 -9.46 -12.64
C LEU A 49 5.54 -9.68 -11.64
N SER A 50 6.72 -9.14 -11.92
CA SER A 50 7.87 -9.20 -11.00
C SER A 50 7.60 -8.41 -9.71
N GLU A 51 7.01 -7.22 -9.82
CA GLU A 51 6.63 -6.40 -8.66
C GLU A 51 5.52 -7.07 -7.82
N ILE A 52 4.53 -7.69 -8.46
CA ILE A 52 3.48 -8.47 -7.79
C ILE A 52 4.07 -9.68 -7.08
N ALA A 53 4.98 -10.40 -7.73
CA ALA A 53 5.66 -11.56 -7.14
C ALA A 53 6.49 -11.15 -5.91
N GLU A 54 7.25 -10.06 -6.00
CA GLU A 54 8.03 -9.54 -4.89
C GLU A 54 7.14 -9.13 -3.71
N GLN A 55 6.01 -8.46 -4.00
CA GLN A 55 5.05 -8.09 -2.98
C GLN A 55 4.35 -9.30 -2.34
N ALA A 56 4.02 -10.32 -3.12
CA ALA A 56 3.47 -11.57 -2.64
C ALA A 56 4.46 -12.28 -1.70
N ALA A 57 5.74 -12.34 -2.06
CA ALA A 57 6.80 -12.91 -1.24
C ALA A 57 6.94 -12.18 0.10
N LYS A 58 6.96 -10.83 0.10
CA LYS A 58 6.99 -10.02 1.32
C LYS A 58 5.79 -10.30 2.23
N ARG A 59 4.59 -10.40 1.66
CA ARG A 59 3.36 -10.72 2.42
C ARG A 59 3.40 -12.12 3.01
N ALA A 60 3.91 -13.09 2.26
CA ALA A 60 4.08 -14.46 2.74
C ALA A 60 5.05 -14.54 3.92
N GLU A 61 6.17 -13.83 3.87
CA GLU A 61 7.14 -13.82 4.98
C GLU A 61 6.56 -13.16 6.24
N VAL A 62 5.81 -12.06 6.10
CA VAL A 62 5.10 -11.45 7.23
C VAL A 62 4.10 -12.42 7.84
N ALA A 63 3.34 -13.15 7.01
CA ALA A 63 2.40 -14.17 7.50
C ALA A 63 3.12 -15.29 8.25
N ARG A 64 4.24 -15.79 7.71
CA ARG A 64 5.08 -16.82 8.35
C ARG A 64 5.60 -16.38 9.71
N LEU A 65 6.09 -15.13 9.82
CA LEU A 65 6.55 -14.57 11.10
C LEU A 65 5.41 -14.42 12.11
N ARG A 66 4.21 -14.01 11.67
CA ARG A 66 3.03 -13.92 12.54
C ARG A 66 2.61 -15.28 13.06
N GLU A 67 2.57 -16.29 12.20
CA GLU A 67 2.28 -17.67 12.59
C GLU A 67 3.29 -18.20 13.61
N LEU A 68 4.57 -17.88 13.43
CA LEU A 68 5.64 -18.36 14.30
C LEU A 68 5.71 -17.65 15.65
N HIS A 69 5.50 -16.33 15.68
CA HIS A 69 5.81 -15.49 16.84
C HIS A 69 4.60 -14.91 17.56
N THR A 70 3.39 -15.19 17.11
CA THR A 70 2.18 -14.72 17.79
C THR A 70 1.23 -15.87 18.05
N LEU A 71 0.64 -15.89 19.25
CA LEU A 71 -0.37 -16.90 19.61
C LEU A 71 -1.54 -16.86 18.62
N LYS A 72 -2.01 -15.66 18.27
CA LYS A 72 -3.08 -15.44 17.29
C LYS A 72 -2.76 -16.10 15.94
N GLY A 73 -1.59 -15.81 15.37
CA GLY A 73 -1.20 -16.36 14.07
C GLY A 73 -1.07 -17.89 14.09
N HIS A 74 -0.53 -18.44 15.18
CA HIS A 74 -0.46 -19.89 15.36
C HIS A 74 -1.85 -20.54 15.40
N VAL A 75 -2.77 -19.98 16.21
CA VAL A 75 -4.14 -20.48 16.33
C VAL A 75 -4.88 -20.39 15.00
N GLU A 76 -4.83 -19.25 14.31
CA GLU A 76 -5.45 -19.06 12.99
C GLU A 76 -4.93 -20.08 11.96
N SER A 77 -3.61 -20.37 11.95
CA SER A 77 -3.03 -21.38 11.05
C SER A 77 -3.52 -22.80 11.37
N VAL A 78 -3.51 -23.20 12.65
CA VAL A 78 -3.96 -24.54 13.07
C VAL A 78 -5.43 -24.76 12.75
N VAL A 79 -6.28 -23.76 12.99
CA VAL A 79 -7.72 -23.80 12.67
C VAL A 79 -7.92 -24.01 11.17
N LYS A 80 -7.20 -23.24 10.34
CA LYS A 80 -7.24 -23.36 8.88
C LYS A 80 -6.75 -24.73 8.39
N LEU A 81 -5.63 -25.22 8.92
CA LEU A 81 -5.06 -26.53 8.55
C LEU A 81 -5.96 -27.70 8.93
N LYS A 82 -6.73 -27.56 10.02
CA LYS A 82 -7.68 -28.58 10.49
C LYS A 82 -9.07 -28.45 9.88
N GLY A 83 -9.35 -27.40 9.11
CA GLY A 83 -10.66 -27.16 8.52
C GLY A 83 -11.77 -26.99 9.57
N LEU A 84 -11.43 -26.42 10.73
CA LEU A 84 -12.41 -26.15 11.78
C LEU A 84 -13.24 -24.91 11.39
N ASP A 85 -14.56 -25.05 11.43
CA ASP A 85 -15.48 -23.94 11.23
C ASP A 85 -15.67 -23.20 12.56
N ILE A 86 -14.95 -22.10 12.71
CA ILE A 86 -14.94 -21.28 13.94
C ILE A 86 -15.12 -19.83 13.50
N ASP A 87 -16.01 -19.11 14.17
CA ASP A 87 -16.19 -17.68 13.94
C ASP A 87 -14.87 -16.92 14.14
N THR A 88 -14.70 -15.84 13.39
CA THR A 88 -13.48 -15.01 13.45
C THR A 88 -13.32 -14.45 14.87
N ILE A 89 -12.38 -15.00 15.64
CA ILE A 89 -12.18 -14.60 17.04
C ILE A 89 -11.48 -13.24 17.07
N GLN A 90 -12.10 -12.25 17.73
CA GLN A 90 -11.49 -10.93 17.96
C GLN A 90 -10.29 -11.08 18.91
N GLN A 91 -9.08 -10.99 18.35
CA GLN A 91 -7.82 -11.15 19.11
C GLN A 91 -6.77 -10.13 18.65
N SER A 92 -5.96 -9.70 19.62
CA SER A 92 -4.78 -8.86 19.39
C SER A 92 -3.54 -9.72 19.15
N TYR A 93 -2.52 -9.17 18.47
CA TYR A 93 -1.23 -9.83 18.34
C TYR A 93 -0.43 -9.70 19.64
N THR A 94 -0.14 -10.83 20.29
CA THR A 94 0.66 -10.92 21.53
C THR A 94 1.81 -11.91 21.32
N VAL A 95 2.94 -11.64 22.00
CA VAL A 95 4.13 -12.52 22.03
C VAL A 95 3.99 -13.63 23.06
#